data_AF-A0A847QP25-F1
#
_entry.id   AF-A0A847QP25-F1
#
_cell.length_a   1.000
_cell.length_b   1.000
_cell.length_c   1.000
_cell.angle_alpha   90.00
_cell.angle_beta   90.00
_cell.angle_gamma   90.00
#
_symmetry.space_group_name_H-M   'P 1'
#
loop_
_entity.id
_entity.type
_entity.pdbx_description
1 polymer ?
#
loop_
_entity_poly.entity_id
_entity_poly.type
_entity_poly.pdbx_seq_one_letter_code
_entity_poly.pdbx_strand_id
1 'polypeptide(L)' 'AVLYADYELYDVRALVQMAGRTGRTAQNPEGRALFLAAKASKAMKEAVDWVRAQNNLAWEQGLLD' A
#
# COMPACT_ATOMS: atom_id res chain seq x y z
N ALA A 1 -7.06 -7.29 -1.01
CA ALA A 1 -7.81 -6.05 -1.29
C ALA A 1 -8.36 -5.50 0.02
N VAL A 2 -8.48 -4.18 0.16
CA VAL A 2 -9.14 -3.50 1.27
C VAL A 2 -10.47 -2.98 0.76
N LEU A 3 -11.57 -3.34 1.42
CA LEU A 3 -12.94 -2.96 1.04
C LEU A 3 -13.39 -1.73 1.82
N TYR A 4 -14.21 -0.88 1.19
CA TYR A 4 -14.71 0.37 1.78
C TYR A 4 -13.58 1.27 2.30
N ALA A 5 -12.48 1.36 1.54
CA ALA A 5 -11.24 2.03 1.94
C ALA A 5 -11.38 3.55 2.14
N ASP A 6 -12.56 4.12 1.86
CA ASP A 6 -12.92 5.52 2.12
C ASP A 6 -13.64 5.76 3.44
N TYR A 7 -13.92 4.72 4.24
CA TYR A 7 -14.52 4.85 5.56
C TYR A 7 -13.54 5.49 6.55
N GLU A 8 -14.05 6.32 7.45
CA GLU A 8 -13.26 7.11 8.42
C GLU A 8 -12.38 6.27 9.35
N LEU A 9 -12.74 4.99 9.53
CA LEU A 9 -11.92 4.01 10.27
C LEU A 9 -10.53 3.82 9.65
N TYR A 10 -10.38 4.01 8.34
CA TYR A 10 -9.13 3.81 7.63
C TYR A 10 -8.34 5.12 7.51
N ASP A 11 -7.34 5.26 8.38
CA ASP A 11 -6.32 6.28 8.22
C ASP A 11 -5.20 5.82 7.27
N VAL A 12 -4.28 6.73 6.95
CA VAL A 12 -3.13 6.46 6.07
C VAL A 12 -2.32 5.26 6.56
N ARG A 13 -2.06 5.20 7.87
CA ARG A 13 -1.21 4.16 8.46
C ARG A 13 -1.85 2.78 8.36
N ALA A 14 -3.15 2.67 8.64
CA ALA A 14 -3.91 1.45 8.51
C ALA A 14 -3.85 0.93 7.06
N LEU A 15 -4.08 1.81 6.07
CA LEU A 15 -4.03 1.46 4.65
C LEU A 15 -2.64 1.00 4.21
N VAL A 16 -1.57 1.69 4.64
CA VAL A 16 -0.18 1.29 4.34
C VAL A 16 0.13 -0.08 4.93
N GLN A 17 -0.23 -0.32 6.19
CA GLN A 17 0.06 -1.59 6.85
C GLN A 17 -0.69 -2.76 6.19
N MET A 18 -1.93 -2.52 5.75
CA MET A 18 -2.69 -3.50 4.97
C MET A 18 -2.08 -3.73 3.58
N ALA A 19 -1.61 -2.69 2.90
CA ALA A 19 -0.93 -2.80 1.60
C ALA A 19 0.39 -3.60 1.72
N GLY A 20 1.18 -3.33 2.76
CA GLY A 20 2.37 -4.12 3.09
C GLY A 20 2.06 -5.60 3.37
N ARG A 21 0.76 -5.95 3.52
CA ARG A 21 0.10 -7.27 3.32
C ARG A 21 0.75 -8.20 2.28
N THR A 22 1.05 -7.63 1.13
CA THR A 22 1.30 -8.37 -0.10
C THR A 22 2.79 -8.60 -0.37
N GLY A 23 3.15 -9.56 -1.24
CA GLY A 23 4.53 -9.72 -1.71
C GLY A 23 5.55 -10.14 -0.64
N ARG A 24 5.14 -10.96 0.34
CA ARG A 24 5.98 -11.24 1.53
C ARG A 24 6.89 -12.47 1.44
N THR A 25 6.71 -13.30 0.43
CA THR A 25 7.48 -14.52 0.30
C THR A 25 8.65 -14.26 -0.63
N ALA A 26 9.83 -14.78 -0.32
CA ALA A 26 10.98 -14.69 -1.23
C ALA A 26 10.67 -15.26 -2.63
N GLN A 27 9.76 -16.24 -2.72
CA GLN A 27 9.30 -16.83 -3.97
C GLN A 27 8.28 -15.98 -4.74
N ASN A 28 7.71 -14.96 -4.09
CA ASN A 28 6.76 -14.03 -4.68
C ASN A 28 6.87 -12.68 -3.94
N PRO A 29 7.98 -11.95 -4.15
CA PRO A 29 8.24 -10.67 -3.49
C PRO A 29 7.34 -9.56 -4.03
N GLU A 30 6.81 -9.76 -5.23
CA GLU A 30 5.82 -8.86 -5.82
C GLU A 30 4.43 -9.11 -5.24
N GLY A 31 3.68 -8.01 -5.07
CA GLY A 31 2.35 -8.05 -4.51
C GLY A 31 1.49 -6.92 -5.05
N ARG A 32 0.20 -7.20 -5.25
CA ARG A 32 -0.79 -6.17 -5.62
C ARG A 32 -1.73 -5.90 -4.46
N ALA A 33 -1.68 -4.69 -3.92
CA ALA A 33 -2.68 -4.16 -3.01
C ALA A 33 -3.72 -3.37 -3.80
N LEU A 34 -5.01 -3.63 -3.52
CA LEU A 34 -6.14 -2.93 -4.15
C LEU A 34 -7.00 -2.30 -3.07
N PHE A 35 -7.25 -0.99 -3.18
CA PHE A 35 -8.20 -0.25 -2.34
C PHE A 35 -9.49 -0.06 -3.12
N LEU A 36 -10.59 -0.60 -2.60
CA LEU A 36 -11.92 -0.52 -3.20
C LEU A 36 -12.79 0.40 -2.36
N ALA A 37 -13.34 1.43 -2.97
CA ALA A 37 -14.07 2.51 -2.31
C ALA A 37 -15.04 3.19 -3.27
N ALA A 38 -16.07 3.86 -2.73
CA ALA A 38 -17.00 4.65 -3.53
C ALA A 38 -16.35 5.96 -4.05
N LYS A 39 -15.37 6.48 -3.32
CA LYS A 39 -14.57 7.66 -3.68
C LYS A 39 -13.11 7.48 -3.28
N ALA A 40 -12.20 8.14 -3.99
CA ALA A 40 -10.79 8.19 -3.58
C ALA A 40 -10.61 9.17 -2.42
N SER A 41 -10.45 8.65 -1.19
CA SER A 41 -10.21 9.48 0.00
C SER A 41 -8.81 10.09 -0.02
N LYS A 42 -8.60 11.15 0.78
CA LYS A 42 -7.27 11.74 0.99
C LYS A 42 -6.29 10.71 1.58
N ALA A 43 -6.75 9.93 2.56
CA ALA A 43 -5.95 8.90 3.20
C ALA A 43 -5.48 7.81 2.20
N MET A 44 -6.33 7.42 1.25
CA MET A 44 -5.96 6.46 0.20
C MET A 44 -4.85 7.01 -0.70
N LYS A 45 -4.95 8.27 -1.12
CA LYS A 45 -3.93 8.90 -1.97
C LYS A 45 -2.59 8.97 -1.25
N GLU A 46 -2.60 9.46 -0.02
CA GLU A 46 -1.39 9.55 0.82
C GLU A 46 -0.79 8.17 1.07
N ALA A 47 -1.61 7.13 1.33
CA ALA A 47 -1.12 5.77 1.50
C ALA A 47 -0.44 5.22 0.24
N VAL A 48 -1.00 5.47 -0.95
CA VAL A 48 -0.39 5.07 -2.23
C VAL A 48 0.95 5.77 -2.45
N ASP A 49 1.01 7.09 -2.18
CA ASP A 49 2.24 7.86 -2.32
C ASP A 49 3.32 7.36 -1.35
N TRP A 50 2.95 7.02 -0.11
CA TRP A 50 3.86 6.48 0.88
C TRP A 50 4.41 5.10 0.51
N VAL A 51 3.55 4.20 0.01
CA VAL A 51 3.98 2.87 -0.47
C VAL A 51 4.94 3.02 -1.66
N ARG A 52 4.64 3.90 -2.61
CA ARG A 52 5.53 4.17 -3.76
C ARG A 52 6.87 4.74 -3.32
N ALA A 53 6.87 5.72 -2.41
CA ALA A 53 8.10 6.29 -1.89
C ALA A 53 8.97 5.22 -1.20
N GLN A 54 8.37 4.32 -0.42
CA GLN A 54 9.14 3.23 0.21
C GLN A 54 9.63 2.18 -0.77
N ASN A 55 8.85 1.84 -1.79
CA ASN A 55 9.35 0.94 -2.83
C ASN A 55 10.51 1.57 -3.62
N ASN A 56 10.44 2.87 -3.92
CA ASN A 56 11.53 3.58 -4.58
C ASN A 56 12.79 3.60 -3.71
N LEU A 57 12.66 3.92 -2.42
CA LEU A 57 13.78 3.89 -1.47
C LEU A 57 14.39 2.50 -1.33
N ALA A 58 13.55 1.45 -1.30
CA ALA A 58 14.03 0.08 -1.24
C ALA A 58 14.75 -0.33 -2.54
N TRP A 59 14.26 0.11 -3.70
CA TRP A 59 14.91 -0.11 -4.98
C TRP A 59 16.26 0.62 -5.07
N GLU A 60 16.33 1.90 -4.67
CA GLU A 60 17.58 2.67 -4.59
C GLU A 60 18.62 2.03 -3.65
N GLN A 61 18.16 1.30 -2.61
CA GLN A 61 19.00 0.58 -1.66
C GLN A 61 19.34 -0.85 -2.09
N GLY A 62 18.86 -1.33 -3.24
CA GLY A 62 19.05 -2.71 -3.70
C GLY A 62 18.32 -3.76 -2.86
N LEU A 63 17.22 -3.36 -2.21
CA LEU A 63 16.34 -4.23 -1.42
C LEU A 63 15.14 -4.75 -2.22
N LEU A 64 14.91 -4.21 -3.42
CA LEU A 64 13.94 -4.64 -4.41
C LEU A 64 14.61 -4.65 -5.78
N ASP A 65 14.28 -5.65 -6.60
CA ASP A 65 14.76 -5.82 -7.97
C ASP A 65 13.68 -5.47 -9.00
#